data_AF-A0A7V0JJH6-F1
#
_entry.id   AF-A0A7V0JJH6-F1
#
_cell.length_a   1.000
_cell.length_b   1.000
_cell.length_c   1.000
_cell.angle_alpha   90.00
_cell.angle_beta   90.00
_cell.angle_gamma   90.00
#
_symmetry.space_group_name_H-M   'P 1'
#
loop_
_entity.id
_entity.type
_entity.pdbx_description
1 polymer ?
#
loop_
_entity_poly.entity_id
_entity_poly.type
_entity_poly.pdbx_seq_one_letter_code
_entity_poly.pdbx_strand_id
1 'polypeptide(L)'
;MASRQLGNQTAARALDAKKDRKLVGLYANMAKLLGSEEAFKACDAAIQTHGGYGMCREYEVINISNMVRAMRAAPINNELILNYIAQHYLRLPKSY
;
A
#
# COMPACT_ATOMS: atom_id res chain seq x y z
N MET A 1 8.48 3.44 -14.61
CA MET A 1 7.20 3.92 -14.03
C MET A 1 6.04 2.96 -14.23
N ALA A 2 5.88 2.32 -15.39
CA ALA A 2 4.76 1.40 -15.67
C ALA A 2 4.64 0.18 -14.72
N SER A 3 5.75 -0.36 -14.20
CA SER A 3 5.74 -1.53 -13.31
C SER A 3 5.13 -1.26 -11.93
N ARG A 4 5.21 -0.01 -11.42
CA ARG A 4 4.61 0.38 -10.14
C ARG A 4 3.08 0.41 -10.24
N GLN A 5 2.53 0.92 -11.32
CA GLN A 5 1.08 1.17 -11.44
C GLN A 5 0.21 -0.09 -11.45
N LEU A 6 0.78 -1.28 -11.66
CA LEU A 6 0.04 -2.53 -11.81
C LEU A 6 0.20 -3.51 -10.65
N GLY A 7 0.65 -3.05 -9.48
CA GLY A 7 0.89 -3.91 -8.31
C GLY A 7 -0.30 -4.80 -7.94
N ASN A 8 -1.49 -4.20 -7.80
CA ASN A 8 -2.73 -4.93 -7.51
C ASN A 8 -3.11 -5.92 -8.61
N GLN A 9 -3.01 -5.51 -9.88
CA GLN A 9 -3.34 -6.36 -11.01
C GLN A 9 -2.38 -7.55 -11.13
N THR A 10 -1.11 -7.35 -10.82
CA THR A 10 -0.09 -8.40 -10.82
C THR A 10 -0.37 -9.43 -9.74
N ALA A 11 -0.71 -8.99 -8.52
CA ALA A 11 -1.10 -9.88 -7.42
C ALA A 11 -2.37 -10.68 -7.75
N ALA A 12 -3.40 -10.02 -8.29
CA ALA A 12 -4.64 -10.67 -8.71
C ALA A 12 -4.39 -11.73 -9.80
N ARG A 13 -3.65 -11.38 -10.87
CA ARG A 13 -3.31 -12.32 -11.95
C ARG A 13 -2.52 -13.53 -11.45
N ALA A 14 -1.62 -13.35 -10.49
CA ALA A 14 -0.86 -14.47 -9.91
C ALA A 14 -1.76 -15.42 -9.10
N LEU A 15 -2.74 -14.87 -8.37
CA LEU A 15 -3.74 -15.64 -7.65
C LEU A 15 -4.63 -16.44 -8.64
N ASP A 16 -5.15 -15.77 -9.66
CA ASP A 16 -6.01 -16.38 -10.68
C ASP A 16 -5.29 -17.50 -11.45
N ALA A 17 -4.01 -17.29 -11.76
CA ALA A 17 -3.14 -18.28 -12.39
C ALA A 17 -2.70 -19.41 -11.44
N LYS A 18 -3.21 -19.45 -10.19
CA LYS A 18 -2.89 -20.44 -9.15
C LYS A 18 -1.39 -20.66 -8.96
N LYS A 19 -0.62 -19.56 -8.98
CA LYS A 19 0.82 -19.61 -8.68
C LYS A 19 1.05 -20.08 -7.25
N ASP A 20 2.31 -20.42 -6.95
CA ASP A 20 2.72 -20.81 -5.61
C ASP A 20 2.22 -19.82 -4.54
N ARG A 21 1.69 -20.34 -3.44
CA ARG A 21 1.04 -19.51 -2.41
C ARG A 21 2.00 -18.50 -1.76
N LYS A 22 3.29 -18.84 -1.63
CA LYS A 22 4.29 -17.90 -1.08
C LYS A 22 4.56 -16.78 -2.06
N LEU A 23 4.64 -17.09 -3.36
CA LEU A 23 4.79 -16.08 -4.41
C LEU A 23 3.58 -15.14 -4.48
N VAL A 24 2.36 -15.68 -4.40
CA VAL A 24 1.13 -14.87 -4.36
C VAL A 24 1.10 -13.98 -3.12
N GLY A 25 1.47 -14.53 -1.95
CA GLY A 25 1.58 -13.77 -0.70
C GLY A 25 2.59 -12.62 -0.78
N LEU A 26 3.74 -12.84 -1.41
CA LEU A 26 4.74 -11.80 -1.67
C LEU A 26 4.16 -10.66 -2.52
N TYR A 27 3.51 -10.99 -3.64
CA TYR A 27 2.92 -9.97 -4.51
C TYR A 27 1.77 -9.22 -3.84
N ALA A 28 0.93 -9.90 -3.06
CA ALA A 28 -0.13 -9.26 -2.28
C ALA A 28 0.45 -8.26 -1.26
N ASN A 29 1.51 -8.64 -0.55
CA ASN A 29 2.21 -7.77 0.40
C ASN A 29 2.82 -6.54 -0.30
N MET A 30 3.52 -6.74 -1.43
CA MET A 30 4.07 -5.63 -2.22
C MET A 30 2.98 -4.70 -2.75
N ALA A 31 1.85 -5.25 -3.19
CA ALA A 31 0.70 -4.50 -3.68
C ALA A 31 0.05 -3.65 -2.57
N LYS A 32 -0.15 -4.22 -1.37
CA LYS A 32 -0.66 -3.49 -0.20
C LYS A 32 0.27 -2.34 0.19
N LEU A 33 1.58 -2.62 0.32
CA LEU A 33 2.57 -1.60 0.68
C LEU A 33 2.51 -0.43 -0.31
N LEU A 34 2.59 -0.73 -1.61
CA LEU A 34 2.53 0.30 -2.63
C LEU A 34 1.19 1.06 -2.61
N GLY A 35 0.06 0.35 -2.56
CA GLY A 35 -1.27 0.96 -2.58
C GLY A 35 -1.49 1.92 -1.42
N SER A 36 -1.06 1.56 -0.21
CA SER A 36 -1.21 2.42 0.97
C SER A 36 -0.34 3.69 0.91
N GLU A 37 0.90 3.58 0.43
CA GLU A 37 1.79 4.73 0.29
C GLU A 37 1.35 5.68 -0.83
N GLU A 38 0.92 5.14 -1.97
CA GLU A 38 0.45 5.97 -3.10
C GLU A 38 -0.91 6.60 -2.79
N ALA A 39 -1.82 5.90 -2.10
CA ALA A 39 -3.08 6.49 -1.63
C ALA A 39 -2.82 7.66 -0.67
N PHE A 40 -1.84 7.52 0.23
CA PHE A 40 -1.47 8.59 1.17
C PHE A 40 -0.97 9.82 0.45
N LYS A 41 -0.04 9.66 -0.49
CA LYS A 41 0.46 10.77 -1.32
C LYS A 41 -0.63 11.44 -2.14
N ALA A 42 -1.54 10.66 -2.72
CA ALA A 42 -2.64 11.20 -3.52
C ALA A 42 -3.62 12.02 -2.64
N CYS A 43 -3.96 11.52 -1.46
CA CYS A 43 -4.81 12.22 -0.51
C CYS A 43 -4.17 13.52 -0.01
N ASP A 44 -2.88 13.48 0.34
CA ASP A 44 -2.11 14.64 0.76
C ASP A 44 -2.02 15.72 -0.33
N ALA A 45 -1.74 15.31 -1.57
CA ALA A 45 -1.72 16.21 -2.72
C ALA A 45 -3.10 16.87 -2.97
N ALA A 46 -4.20 16.13 -2.80
CA ALA A 46 -5.54 16.66 -2.94
C ALA A 46 -5.87 17.68 -1.84
N ILE A 47 -5.53 17.40 -0.58
CA ILE A 47 -5.68 18.36 0.52
C ILE A 47 -4.88 19.63 0.21
N GLN A 48 -3.61 19.48 -0.18
CA GLN A 48 -2.73 20.60 -0.47
C GLN A 48 -3.24 21.48 -1.63
N THR A 49 -3.84 20.87 -2.65
CA THR A 49 -4.41 21.58 -3.81
C THR A 49 -5.58 22.49 -3.41
N HIS A 50 -6.39 22.06 -2.44
CA HIS A 50 -7.51 22.85 -1.92
C HIS A 50 -7.10 23.83 -0.80
N GLY A 51 -5.84 23.83 -0.36
CA GLY A 51 -5.37 24.68 0.73
C GLY A 51 -6.15 24.43 2.03
N GLY A 52 -6.51 25.50 2.74
CA GLY A 52 -7.30 25.39 3.98
C GLY A 52 -8.64 24.68 3.79
N TYR A 53 -9.25 24.79 2.60
CA TYR A 53 -10.51 24.10 2.29
C TYR A 53 -10.37 22.58 2.22
N GLY A 54 -9.17 22.06 1.92
CA GLY A 54 -8.89 20.62 1.95
C GLY A 54 -9.03 20.00 3.34
N MET A 55 -9.06 20.82 4.39
CA MET A 55 -9.27 20.40 5.78
C MET A 55 -10.73 20.58 6.25
N CYS A 56 -11.58 21.18 5.43
CA CYS A 56 -12.98 21.41 5.72
C CYS A 56 -13.82 20.16 5.43
N ARG A 57 -14.83 19.88 6.25
CA ARG A 57 -15.67 18.67 6.12
C ARG A 57 -16.53 18.66 4.86
N GLU A 58 -16.75 19.83 4.27
CA GLU A 58 -17.40 20.05 2.99
C GLU A 58 -16.61 19.43 1.82
N TYR A 59 -15.31 19.18 2.01
CA TYR A 59 -14.47 18.42 1.10
C TYR A 59 -14.22 17.03 1.68
N GLU A 60 -14.78 16.00 1.06
CA GLU A 60 -14.69 14.60 1.52
C GLU A 60 -13.25 14.06 1.64
N VAL A 61 -12.27 14.75 1.05
CA VAL A 61 -10.85 14.36 1.11
C VAL A 61 -10.34 14.26 2.55
N ILE A 62 -10.80 15.13 3.47
CA ILE A 62 -10.38 15.07 4.87
C ILE A 62 -10.93 13.82 5.57
N ASN A 63 -12.13 13.37 5.20
CA ASN A 63 -12.72 12.13 5.73
C ASN A 63 -11.95 10.90 5.24
N ILE A 64 -11.54 10.91 3.96
CA ILE A 64 -10.74 9.84 3.34
C ILE A 64 -9.35 9.74 3.98
N SER A 65 -8.76 10.85 4.44
CA SER A 65 -7.41 10.89 5.01
C SER A 65 -7.21 9.91 6.18
N ASN A 66 -8.23 9.74 7.04
CA ASN A 66 -8.19 8.81 8.17
C ASN A 66 -8.10 7.36 7.68
N MET A 67 -8.91 6.99 6.70
CA MET A 67 -8.91 5.65 6.12
C MET A 67 -7.56 5.37 5.44
N VAL A 68 -7.05 6.33 4.67
CA VAL A 68 -5.77 6.20 3.97
C VAL A 68 -4.60 6.07 4.95
N ARG A 69 -4.61 6.84 6.04
CA ARG A 69 -3.64 6.69 7.12
C ARG A 69 -3.72 5.33 7.80
N ALA A 70 -4.94 4.82 8.01
CA ALA A 70 -5.18 3.51 8.60
C ALA A 70 -4.63 2.38 7.70
N MET A 71 -4.73 2.50 6.37
CA MET A 71 -4.17 1.50 5.43
C MET A 71 -2.65 1.33 5.54
N ARG A 72 -1.92 2.31 6.11
CA ARG A 72 -0.48 2.16 6.38
C ARG A 72 -0.20 1.34 7.64
N ALA A 73 -1.15 1.29 8.58
CA ALA A 73 -1.03 0.58 9.86
C ALA A 73 -1.74 -0.78 9.88
N ALA A 74 -2.87 -0.92 9.18
CA ALA A 74 -3.73 -2.09 9.17
C ALA A 74 -3.96 -2.60 7.74
N PRO A 75 -4.29 -3.89 7.54
CA PRO A 75 -4.40 -4.97 8.54
C PRO A 75 -3.04 -5.45 9.09
N ILE A 76 -1.96 -5.10 8.42
CA ILE A 76 -0.58 -5.28 8.85
C ILE A 76 0.13 -3.96 8.52
N ASN A 77 1.00 -3.47 9.39
CA ASN A 77 1.71 -2.23 9.12
C ASN A 77 2.72 -2.39 7.96
N ASN A 78 3.11 -1.28 7.34
CA ASN A 78 4.00 -1.29 6.18
C ASN A 78 5.40 -1.80 6.53
N GLU A 79 5.83 -1.59 7.76
CA GLU A 79 7.14 -1.97 8.28
C GLU A 79 7.26 -3.50 8.39
N LEU A 80 6.22 -4.20 8.87
CA LEU A 80 6.20 -5.67 8.91
C LEU A 80 6.17 -6.27 7.51
N ILE A 81 5.51 -5.61 6.54
CA ILE A 81 5.56 -6.03 5.14
C ILE A 81 6.98 -5.91 4.57
N LEU A 82 7.68 -4.82 4.86
CA LEU A 82 9.09 -4.65 4.46
C LEU A 82 9.99 -5.72 5.10
N ASN A 83 9.78 -6.00 6.39
CA ASN A 83 10.49 -7.08 7.09
C ASN A 83 10.23 -8.44 6.45
N TYR A 84 8.98 -8.74 6.08
CA TYR A 84 8.60 -9.97 5.38
C TYR A 84 9.35 -10.09 4.05
N ILE A 85 9.37 -9.03 3.23
CA ILE A 85 10.06 -9.03 1.94
C ILE A 85 11.58 -9.23 2.14
N ALA A 86 12.17 -8.54 3.11
CA ALA A 86 13.60 -8.67 3.43
C ALA A 86 13.98 -10.11 3.80
N GLN A 87 13.20 -10.76 4.67
CA GLN A 87 13.50 -12.11 5.15
C GLN A 87 13.19 -13.19 4.11
N HIS A 88 12.01 -13.12 3.47
CA HIS A 88 11.52 -14.21 2.64
C HIS A 88 11.95 -14.12 1.17
N TYR A 89 12.10 -12.90 0.65
CA TYR A 89 12.50 -12.71 -0.75
C TYR A 89 13.99 -12.40 -0.88
N LEU A 90 14.50 -11.47 -0.07
CA LEU A 90 15.91 -11.08 -0.11
C LEU A 90 16.82 -11.98 0.74
N ARG A 91 16.27 -12.92 1.52
CA ARG A 91 17.00 -13.87 2.37
C ARG A 91 17.93 -13.19 3.39
N LEU A 92 17.54 -12.01 3.86
CA LEU A 92 18.25 -11.29 4.91
C LEU A 92 17.92 -11.90 6.28
N PRO A 93 18.83 -11.83 7.27
CA PRO A 93 18.55 -12.29 8.63
C PRO A 93 17.38 -11.52 9.25
N LYS A 94 16.67 -12.17 10.18
CA LYS A 94 15.52 -11.57 10.87
C LYS A 94 15.96 -10.35 11.68
N SER A 95 15.33 -9.21 11.39
CA SER A 95 15.37 -8.03 12.25
C SER A 95 14.27 -8.22 13.29
N TYR A 96 14.66 -8.56 14.53
CA TYR A 96 13.84 -8.76 15.75
C TYR A 96 12.72 -9.82 15.70
#